data_AF-A0A5N5TGK2-F1
#
_entry.id   AF-A0A5N5TGK2-F1
#
_cell.length_a   1.000
_cell.length_b   1.000
_cell.length_c   1.000
_cell.angle_alpha   90.00
_cell.angle_beta   90.00
_cell.angle_gamma   90.00
#
_symmetry.space_group_name_H-M   'P 1'
#
loop_
_entity.id
_entity.type
_entity.pdbx_description
1 polymer ?
#
loop_
_entity_poly.entity_id
_entity_poly.type
_entity_poly.pdbx_seq_one_letter_code
_entity_poly.pdbx_strand_id
1 'polypeptide(L)'
;MTVEELINNAPSDWTFGCMSKRLISEAIGSKEHVKGIIDCLHPDYPICAKPGYRIIAEEIFRRADGGGRCRTCSPKTQALVNYALQLMQQRHPRELREGLSYLG
;
A
#
# COMPACT_ATOMS: atom_id res chain seq x y z
N MET A 1 8.20 14.16 7.66
CA MET A 1 8.06 12.73 7.97
C MET A 1 8.66 11.93 6.83
N THR A 2 9.60 11.04 7.14
CA THR A 2 10.21 10.12 6.16
C THR A 2 9.36 8.85 6.02
N VAL A 3 9.63 8.04 4.99
CA VAL A 3 9.00 6.71 4.88
C VAL A 3 9.34 5.82 6.08
N GLU A 4 10.57 5.82 6.56
CA GLU A 4 10.95 5.04 7.74
C GLU A 4 10.21 5.46 9.00
N GLU A 5 10.06 6.77 9.20
CA GLU A 5 9.33 7.31 10.35
C GLU A 5 7.84 6.92 10.29
N LEU A 6 7.22 6.98 9.11
CA LEU A 6 5.85 6.48 8.90
C LEU A 6 5.75 4.98 9.16
N ILE A 7 6.69 4.20 8.61
CA ILE A 7 6.69 2.75 8.72
C ILE A 7 6.72 2.32 10.17
N ASN A 8 7.62 2.90 10.96
CA ASN A 8 7.83 2.49 12.35
C ASN A 8 6.84 3.15 13.32
N ASN A 9 6.44 4.41 13.09
CA ASN A 9 5.70 5.24 14.05
C ASN A 9 4.47 5.92 13.43
N ALA A 10 3.69 5.19 12.63
CA ALA A 10 2.53 5.80 11.98
C ALA A 10 1.51 6.36 13.01
N PRO A 11 1.06 7.61 12.84
CA PRO A 11 0.02 8.20 13.67
C PRO A 11 -1.28 7.40 13.65
N SER A 12 -2.01 7.34 14.77
CA SER A 12 -3.29 6.65 14.88
C SER A 12 -4.42 7.30 14.09
N ASP A 13 -4.29 8.60 13.79
CA ASP A 13 -5.23 9.41 12.99
C ASP A 13 -4.80 9.51 11.52
N TRP A 14 -3.84 8.68 11.08
CA TRP A 14 -3.36 8.72 9.71
C TRP A 14 -4.46 8.35 8.72
N THR A 15 -4.64 9.19 7.70
CA THR A 15 -5.59 8.96 6.62
C THR A 15 -4.90 9.01 5.26
N PHE A 16 -5.56 8.53 4.21
CA PHE A 16 -5.05 8.66 2.84
C PHE A 16 -4.73 10.10 2.41
N GLY A 17 -5.39 11.09 3.01
CA GLY A 17 -5.12 12.51 2.74
C GLY A 17 -3.68 12.90 3.08
N CYS A 18 -3.05 12.18 4.01
CA CYS A 18 -1.66 12.35 4.44
C CYS A 18 -0.65 11.65 3.50
N MET A 19 -1.13 10.81 2.56
CA MET A 19 -0.28 10.07 1.64
C MET A 19 0.12 10.93 0.43
N SER A 20 1.38 10.83 0.03
CA SER A 20 1.94 11.57 -1.11
C SER A 20 2.60 10.62 -2.10
N LYS A 21 2.70 11.02 -3.37
CA LYS A 21 3.45 10.25 -4.39
C LYS A 21 4.87 9.95 -3.93
N ARG A 22 5.53 10.89 -3.26
CA ARG A 22 6.89 10.71 -2.73
C ARG A 22 6.96 9.56 -1.72
N LEU A 23 6.08 9.56 -0.72
CA LEU A 23 6.01 8.47 0.27
C LEU A 23 5.72 7.12 -0.39
N ILE A 24 4.80 7.09 -1.36
CA ILE A 24 4.48 5.90 -2.14
C ILE A 24 5.72 5.39 -2.88
N SER A 25 6.47 6.27 -3.55
CA SER A 25 7.66 5.89 -4.31
C SER A 25 8.81 5.40 -3.44
N GLU A 26 9.01 6.03 -2.29
CA GLU A 26 10.03 5.62 -1.31
C GLU A 26 9.66 4.25 -0.71
N ALA A 27 8.39 4.02 -0.33
CA ALA A 27 7.93 2.74 0.22
C ALA A 27 7.99 1.61 -0.82
N ILE A 28 7.44 1.83 -2.02
CA ILE A 28 7.45 0.83 -3.11
C ILE A 28 8.86 0.67 -3.69
N GLY A 29 9.76 1.64 -3.54
CA GLY A 29 11.13 1.54 -4.01
C GLY A 29 11.99 0.52 -3.25
N SER A 30 11.55 0.09 -2.06
CA SER A 30 12.23 -0.89 -1.23
C SER A 30 11.51 -2.23 -1.26
N LYS A 31 12.22 -3.28 -1.68
CA LYS A 31 11.68 -4.65 -1.67
C LYS A 31 11.28 -5.11 -0.26
N GLU A 32 12.01 -4.67 0.77
CA GLU A 32 11.70 -5.00 2.16
C GLU A 32 10.34 -4.44 2.58
N HIS A 33 10.10 -3.16 2.29
CA HIS A 33 8.82 -2.52 2.61
C HIS A 33 7.68 -3.12 1.82
N VAL A 34 7.88 -3.38 0.52
CA VAL A 34 6.87 -4.02 -0.31
C VAL A 34 6.47 -5.37 0.26
N LYS A 35 7.44 -6.22 0.62
CA LYS A 35 7.15 -7.50 1.26
C LYS A 35 6.35 -7.32 2.56
N GLY A 36 6.79 -6.41 3.43
CA GLY A 36 6.07 -6.13 4.67
C GLY A 36 4.63 -5.63 4.45
N ILE A 37 4.38 -4.86 3.39
CA ILE A 37 3.03 -4.40 3.02
C ILE A 37 2.17 -5.57 2.52
N ILE A 38 2.73 -6.46 1.67
CA ILE A 38 2.01 -7.62 1.15
C ILE A 38 1.72 -8.65 2.25
N ASP A 39 2.65 -8.88 3.17
CA ASP A 39 2.46 -9.79 4.31
C ASP A 39 1.28 -9.35 5.21
N CYS A 40 0.98 -8.03 5.27
CA CYS A 40 -0.21 -7.50 5.96
C CYS A 40 -1.54 -7.82 5.27
N LEU A 41 -1.52 -8.17 3.99
CA LEU A 41 -2.71 -8.47 3.19
C LEU A 41 -3.09 -9.95 3.23
N HIS A 42 -2.23 -10.84 3.71
CA HIS A 42 -2.50 -12.27 3.74
C HIS A 42 -3.83 -12.57 4.48
N PRO A 43 -4.78 -13.31 3.86
CA PRO A 43 -6.12 -13.49 4.41
C PRO A 43 -6.14 -14.34 5.68
N ASP A 44 -5.38 -15.45 5.70
CA ASP A 44 -5.39 -16.38 6.83
C ASP A 44 -4.37 -16.05 7.93
N TYR A 45 -3.21 -15.51 7.55
CA TYR A 45 -2.08 -15.26 8.45
C TYR A 45 -1.46 -13.88 8.19
N PRO A 46 -2.16 -12.77 8.48
CA PRO A 46 -1.61 -11.43 8.27
C PRO A 46 -0.43 -11.18 9.23
N ILE A 47 0.79 -11.14 8.68
CA ILE A 47 2.00 -10.80 9.44
C ILE A 47 2.32 -9.33 9.18
N CYS A 48 1.75 -8.46 10.02
CA CYS A 48 1.93 -7.02 9.88
C CYS A 48 2.87 -6.47 10.95
N ALA A 49 4.18 -6.59 10.70
CA ALA A 49 5.22 -6.29 11.68
C ALA A 49 5.34 -4.81 12.07
N LYS A 50 4.84 -3.89 11.22
CA LYS A 50 4.99 -2.45 11.41
C LYS A 50 3.67 -1.70 11.11
N PRO A 51 3.33 -0.67 11.89
CA PRO A 51 2.04 0.03 11.76
C PRO A 51 1.87 0.72 10.42
N GLY A 52 2.93 1.28 9.84
CA GLY A 52 2.85 1.94 8.53
C GLY A 52 2.62 0.96 7.38
N TYR A 53 3.07 -0.31 7.49
CA TYR A 53 2.76 -1.32 6.48
C TYR A 53 1.27 -1.61 6.43
N ARG A 54 0.62 -1.74 7.60
CA ARG A 54 -0.84 -1.91 7.69
C ARG A 54 -1.58 -0.78 6.99
N ILE A 55 -1.19 0.46 7.30
CA ILE A 55 -1.82 1.65 6.72
C ILE A 55 -1.68 1.59 5.22
N ILE A 56 -0.46 1.43 4.68
CA ILE A 56 -0.25 1.40 3.23
C ILE A 56 -1.04 0.25 2.58
N ALA A 57 -1.08 -0.93 3.21
CA ALA A 57 -1.85 -2.08 2.74
C ALA A 57 -3.36 -1.78 2.68
N GLU A 58 -3.94 -1.25 3.76
CA GLU A 58 -5.35 -0.90 3.86
C GLU A 58 -5.74 0.20 2.86
N GLU A 59 -4.86 1.17 2.73
CA GLU A 59 -5.10 2.39 2.00
C GLU A 59 -4.90 2.26 0.49
N ILE A 60 -3.93 1.46 0.04
CA ILE A 60 -3.65 1.25 -1.40
C ILE A 60 -4.36 0.01 -1.91
N PHE A 61 -4.22 -1.11 -1.21
CA PHE A 61 -4.63 -2.41 -1.71
C PHE A 61 -6.08 -2.71 -1.33
N ARG A 62 -6.48 -2.62 -0.05
CA ARG A 62 -7.88 -2.94 0.34
C ARG A 62 -8.92 -1.93 -0.18
N ARG A 63 -8.52 -0.69 -0.49
CA ARG A 63 -9.39 0.28 -1.16
C ARG A 63 -9.57 -0.01 -2.66
N ALA A 64 -8.65 -0.75 -3.26
CA ALA A 64 -8.77 -1.18 -4.64
C ALA A 64 -9.59 -2.48 -4.73
N ASP A 65 -10.52 -2.56 -5.68
CA ASP A 65 -11.11 -3.85 -6.06
C ASP A 65 -10.05 -4.79 -6.65
N GLY A 66 -10.35 -6.07 -6.88
CA GLY A 66 -9.42 -7.03 -7.50
C GLY A 66 -8.89 -6.63 -8.88
N GLY A 67 -9.45 -5.57 -9.50
CA GLY A 67 -8.96 -4.94 -10.72
C GLY A 67 -8.20 -3.62 -10.50
N GLY A 68 -7.84 -3.27 -9.26
CA GLY A 68 -7.10 -2.05 -8.95
C GLY A 68 -7.96 -0.79 -8.84
N ARG A 69 -9.29 -0.88 -8.88
CA ARG A 69 -10.19 0.29 -8.95
C ARG A 69 -10.80 0.60 -7.59
N CYS A 70 -10.67 1.84 -7.13
CA CYS A 70 -11.34 2.30 -5.92
C CYS A 70 -12.60 3.12 -6.25
N ARG A 71 -13.78 2.48 -6.30
CA ARG A 71 -15.04 3.13 -6.73
C ARG A 71 -15.54 4.24 -5.79
N THR A 72 -15.14 4.21 -4.53
CA THR A 72 -15.55 5.17 -3.50
C THR A 72 -14.49 6.24 -3.21
N CYS A 73 -13.34 6.17 -3.89
CA CYS A 73 -12.25 7.11 -3.69
C CYS A 73 -12.51 8.46 -4.36
N SER A 74 -12.04 9.54 -3.73
CA SER A 74 -11.92 10.84 -4.41
C SER A 74 -11.00 10.73 -5.63
N PRO A 75 -11.09 11.63 -6.64
CA PRO A 75 -10.19 11.62 -7.79
C PRO A 75 -8.71 11.68 -7.42
N LYS A 76 -8.36 12.46 -6.38
CA LYS A 76 -6.99 12.57 -5.87
C LYS A 76 -6.51 11.24 -5.27
N THR A 77 -7.38 10.59 -4.49
CA THR A 77 -7.13 9.28 -3.87
C THR A 77 -6.94 8.21 -4.95
N GLN A 78 -7.83 8.15 -5.94
CA GLN A 78 -7.72 7.22 -7.07
C GLN A 78 -6.41 7.43 -7.84
N ALA A 79 -5.98 8.67 -8.08
CA ALA A 79 -4.73 8.95 -8.78
C ALA A 79 -3.49 8.43 -8.01
N LEU A 80 -3.51 8.47 -6.68
CA LEU A 80 -2.44 7.93 -5.83
C LEU A 80 -2.46 6.39 -5.82
N VAL A 81 -3.64 5.77 -5.71
CA VAL A 81 -3.79 4.31 -5.80
C VAL A 81 -3.30 3.81 -7.17
N ASN A 82 -3.76 4.41 -8.27
CA ASN A 82 -3.32 4.06 -9.61
C ASN A 82 -1.80 4.23 -9.78
N TYR A 83 -1.24 5.31 -9.23
CA TYR A 83 0.20 5.55 -9.26
C TYR A 83 0.97 4.45 -8.52
N ALA A 84 0.50 4.06 -7.33
CA ALA A 84 1.10 2.98 -6.54
C ALA A 84 1.05 1.64 -7.28
N LEU A 85 -0.12 1.28 -7.83
CA LEU A 85 -0.31 0.04 -8.58
C LEU A 85 0.57 -0.01 -9.84
N GLN A 86 0.66 1.09 -10.59
CA GLN A 86 1.55 1.19 -11.75
C GLN A 86 3.02 1.04 -11.35
N LEU A 87 3.43 1.68 -10.26
CA LEU A 87 4.81 1.59 -9.78
C LEU A 87 5.16 0.17 -9.30
N MET A 88 4.24 -0.48 -8.58
CA MET A 88 4.33 -1.89 -8.20
C MET A 88 4.40 -2.79 -9.44
N GLN A 89 3.59 -2.55 -10.46
CA GLN A 89 3.61 -3.34 -11.69
C GLN A 89 4.96 -3.24 -12.41
N GLN A 90 5.60 -2.06 -12.37
CA GLN A 90 6.90 -1.84 -12.99
C GLN A 90 8.06 -2.44 -12.19
N ARG A 91 8.01 -2.37 -10.85
CA ARG A 91 9.16 -2.72 -9.98
C ARG A 91 9.03 -4.06 -9.27
N HIS A 92 7.81 -4.43 -8.90
CA HIS A 92 7.48 -5.57 -8.04
C HIS A 92 6.26 -6.34 -8.58
N PRO A 93 6.27 -6.79 -9.86
CA PRO A 93 5.09 -7.38 -10.49
C PRO A 93 4.64 -8.70 -9.84
N ARG A 94 5.54 -9.41 -9.16
CA ARG A 94 5.22 -10.66 -8.45
C ARG A 94 4.47 -10.37 -7.16
N GLU A 95 5.01 -9.46 -6.36
CA GLU A 95 4.43 -9.00 -5.10
C GLU A 95 3.09 -8.31 -5.32
N LEU A 96 2.94 -7.55 -6.42
CA LEU A 96 1.64 -6.99 -6.83
C LEU A 96 0.61 -8.08 -7.09
N ARG A 97 0.97 -9.11 -7.86
CA ARG A 97 0.06 -10.22 -8.18
C ARG A 97 -0.37 -10.97 -6.92
N GLU A 98 0.58 -11.24 -6.03
CA GLU A 98 0.33 -11.88 -4.75
C GLU A 98 -0.63 -11.04 -3.89
N GLY A 99 -0.33 -9.75 -3.70
CA GLY A 99 -1.20 -8.85 -2.95
C GLY A 99 -2.62 -8.76 -3.50
N LEU A 100 -2.77 -8.70 -4.83
CA LEU A 100 -4.09 -8.68 -5.47
C LEU A 100 -4.83 -10.03 -5.32
N SER A 101 -4.10 -11.16 -5.29
CA SER A 101 -4.72 -12.48 -5.08
C SER A 101 -5.30 -12.64 -3.66
N TYR A 102 -4.82 -11.87 -2.69
CA TYR A 102 -5.39 -11.85 -1.34
C TYR A 102 -6.68 -11.02 -1.23
N LEU A 103 -7.02 -10.24 -2.26
CA LEU A 103 -8.18 -9.35 -2.29
C LEU A 103 -9.33 -9.86 -3.18
N GLY A 104 -9.13 -10.98 -3.88
CA GLY A 104 -10.05 -11.56 -4.86
C GLY A 104 -10.44 -12.98 -4.50
#